data_AF-X1BN27-F1
#
_entry.id   AF-X1BN27-F1
#
_cell.length_a   1.000
_cell.length_b   1.000
_cell.length_c   1.000
_cell.angle_alpha   90.00
_cell.angle_beta   90.00
_cell.angle_gamma   90.00
#
_symmetry.space_group_name_H-M   'P 1'
#
loop_
_entity.id
_entity.type
_entity.pdbx_description
1 polymer ?
#
loop_
_entity_poly.entity_id
_entity_poly.type
_entity_poly.pdbx_seq_one_letter_code
_entity_poly.pdbx_strand_id
1 'polypeptide(L)'
;MLKITQANFLPIEKSEFPEICERKGVGHPDTVCDAVADACSRALCLYYMENFDRVYHHNVDKAALVGGTAKPEFGGGMIIQPQYFLIVGRAINQILTECGTESKLEYIPVSIICLDTQRKILAGIFRNLNLNSDIQFDYAVQSGKVI
;
A
#
# COMPACT_ATOMS: atom_id res chain seq x y z
N MET A 1 -4.32 33.22 9.69
CA MET A 1 -4.18 33.49 11.14
C MET A 1 -4.37 32.18 11.88
N LEU A 2 -3.37 31.70 12.62
CA LEU A 2 -3.50 30.50 13.46
C LEU A 2 -4.35 30.85 14.69
N LYS A 3 -5.30 29.98 15.05
CA LYS A 3 -6.22 30.19 16.18
C LYS A 3 -5.91 29.15 17.26
N ILE A 4 -5.63 29.63 18.47
CA ILE A 4 -5.44 28.79 19.66
C ILE A 4 -6.61 29.06 20.59
N THR A 5 -7.30 27.99 21.00
CA THR A 5 -8.44 28.05 21.91
C THR A 5 -8.35 26.93 22.94
N GLN A 6 -8.94 27.16 24.10
CA GLN A 6 -9.08 26.12 25.12
C GLN A 6 -9.99 25.00 24.61
N ALA A 7 -9.62 23.74 24.90
CA ALA A 7 -10.46 22.59 24.61
C ALA A 7 -11.75 22.65 25.45
N ASN A 8 -12.87 22.25 24.86
CA ASN A 8 -14.19 22.22 25.51
C ASN A 8 -14.57 20.82 26.02
N PHE A 9 -13.60 19.92 26.13
CA PHE A 9 -13.75 18.57 26.66
C PHE A 9 -12.68 18.32 27.73
N LEU A 10 -12.97 17.41 28.66
CA LEU A 10 -12.01 16.98 29.68
C LEU A 10 -10.92 16.10 29.05
N PRO A 11 -9.71 16.07 29.62
CA PRO A 11 -8.72 15.05 29.28
C PRO A 11 -9.35 13.65 29.36
N ILE A 12 -8.96 12.75 28.46
CA ILE A 12 -9.57 11.41 28.34
C ILE A 12 -9.48 10.65 29.67
N GLU A 13 -8.36 10.77 30.38
CA GLU A 13 -8.16 10.15 31.70
C GLU A 13 -9.07 10.70 32.82
N LYS A 14 -9.80 11.79 32.56
CA LYS A 14 -10.77 12.42 33.48
C LYS A 14 -12.22 12.29 33.02
N SER A 15 -12.49 11.54 31.95
CA SER A 15 -13.84 11.29 31.46
C SER A 15 -14.62 10.39 32.43
N GLU A 16 -15.91 10.70 32.65
CA GLU A 16 -16.82 9.83 33.40
C GLU A 16 -17.34 8.65 32.56
N PHE A 17 -17.10 8.64 31.26
CA PHE A 17 -17.45 7.56 30.34
C PHE A 17 -16.29 6.56 30.17
N PRO A 18 -16.58 5.26 29.97
CA PRO A 18 -15.55 4.25 29.71
C PRO A 18 -14.70 4.57 28.47
N GLU A 19 -13.39 4.43 28.62
CA GLU A 19 -12.43 4.49 27.51
C GLU A 19 -12.25 3.10 26.88
N ILE A 20 -12.30 3.03 25.55
CA ILE A 20 -12.04 1.81 24.78
C ILE A 20 -11.00 2.14 23.71
N CYS A 21 -9.94 1.35 23.67
CA CYS A 21 -8.90 1.47 22.65
C CYS A 21 -8.75 0.15 21.89
N GLU A 22 -8.60 0.25 20.57
CA GLU A 22 -8.29 -0.89 19.69
C GLU A 22 -6.98 -0.63 18.94
N ARG A 23 -6.14 -1.65 18.81
CA ARG A 23 -4.97 -1.64 17.93
C ARG A 23 -4.93 -2.91 17.09
N LYS A 24 -4.94 -2.74 15.77
CA LYS A 24 -4.71 -3.83 14.82
C LYS A 24 -3.21 -4.12 14.71
N GLY A 25 -2.85 -5.38 14.89
CA GLY A 25 -1.46 -5.83 14.87
C GLY A 25 -0.87 -5.89 13.45
N VAL A 26 0.45 -6.05 13.33
CA VAL A 26 1.16 -6.01 12.03
C VAL A 26 0.70 -7.06 11.01
N GLY A 27 0.15 -8.20 11.47
CA GLY A 27 -0.39 -9.25 10.60
C GLY A 27 -1.91 -9.15 10.40
N HIS A 28 -2.58 -8.14 10.98
CA HIS A 28 -4.01 -7.93 10.76
C HIS A 28 -4.23 -7.51 9.29
N PRO A 29 -5.20 -8.09 8.56
CA PRO A 29 -5.39 -7.83 7.13
C PRO A 29 -5.44 -6.33 6.78
N ASP A 30 -6.21 -5.55 7.52
CA ASP A 30 -6.29 -4.09 7.32
C ASP A 30 -4.93 -3.39 7.48
N THR A 31 -4.16 -3.73 8.52
CA THR A 31 -2.84 -3.15 8.75
C THR A 31 -1.84 -3.55 7.65
N VAL A 32 -1.96 -4.77 7.11
CA VAL A 32 -1.16 -5.21 5.96
C VAL A 32 -1.52 -4.42 4.71
N CYS A 33 -2.82 -4.22 4.45
CA CYS A 33 -3.31 -3.36 3.37
C CYS A 33 -2.75 -1.94 3.47
N ASP A 34 -2.84 -1.33 4.66
CA ASP A 34 -2.30 0.02 4.92
C ASP A 34 -0.79 0.08 4.70
N ALA A 35 -0.04 -0.89 5.25
CA ALA A 35 1.41 -0.93 5.12
C ALA A 35 1.88 -1.08 3.68
N VAL A 36 1.19 -1.91 2.88
CA VAL A 36 1.50 -2.11 1.46
C VAL A 36 1.11 -0.89 0.63
N ALA A 37 -0.07 -0.30 0.86
CA ALA A 37 -0.51 0.91 0.16
C ALA A 37 0.47 2.06 0.37
N ASP A 38 0.85 2.34 1.62
CA ASP A 38 1.86 3.35 1.95
C ASP A 38 3.21 3.03 1.32
N ALA A 39 3.67 1.78 1.41
CA ALA A 39 4.93 1.37 0.80
C ALA A 39 4.94 1.54 -0.73
N CYS A 40 3.85 1.21 -1.41
CA CYS A 40 3.70 1.42 -2.86
C CYS A 40 3.77 2.91 -3.21
N SER A 41 3.13 3.78 -2.42
CA SER A 41 3.22 5.23 -2.61
C SER A 41 4.67 5.71 -2.46
N ARG A 42 5.37 5.30 -1.39
CA ARG A 42 6.79 5.64 -1.20
C ARG A 42 7.67 5.12 -2.33
N ALA A 43 7.44 3.91 -2.81
CA ALA A 43 8.21 3.32 -3.91
C ALA A 43 8.01 4.10 -5.21
N LEU A 44 6.78 4.53 -5.51
CA LEU A 44 6.50 5.42 -6.64
C LEU A 44 7.18 6.78 -6.47
N CYS A 45 7.10 7.40 -5.28
CA CYS A 45 7.81 8.65 -4.98
C CYS A 45 9.30 8.55 -5.23
N LEU A 46 9.96 7.50 -4.72
CA LEU A 46 11.39 7.28 -4.91
C LEU A 46 11.72 7.11 -6.38
N TYR A 47 10.97 6.25 -7.09
CA TYR A 47 11.18 6.06 -8.53
C TYR A 47 11.04 7.38 -9.29
N TYR A 48 10.01 8.17 -9.00
CA TYR A 48 9.80 9.45 -9.68
C TYR A 48 10.93 10.45 -9.38
N MET A 49 11.36 10.56 -8.13
CA MET A 49 12.47 11.43 -7.75
C MET A 49 13.79 11.01 -8.40
N GLU A 50 14.11 9.73 -8.40
CA GLU A 50 15.37 9.19 -8.96
C GLU A 50 15.47 9.36 -10.47
N ASN A 51 14.34 9.31 -11.19
CA ASN A 51 14.34 9.33 -12.66
C ASN A 51 13.93 10.69 -13.26
N PHE A 52 13.20 11.53 -12.51
CA PHE A 52 12.61 12.76 -13.05
C PHE A 52 12.73 13.97 -12.12
N ASP A 53 13.41 13.85 -10.97
CA ASP A 53 13.65 14.92 -9.99
C ASP A 53 12.38 15.60 -9.45
N ARG A 54 11.24 14.89 -9.49
CA ARG A 54 9.97 15.34 -8.92
C ARG A 54 9.06 14.18 -8.65
N VAL A 55 8.14 14.34 -7.70
CA VAL A 55 7.05 13.38 -7.49
C VAL A 55 5.90 13.70 -8.45
N TYR A 56 5.41 12.69 -9.17
CA TYR A 56 4.21 12.79 -10.00
C TYR A 56 2.96 12.35 -9.26
N HIS A 57 1.81 12.82 -9.76
CA HIS A 57 0.52 12.49 -9.17
C HIS A 57 0.30 10.97 -9.15
N HIS A 58 0.01 10.46 -7.96
CA HIS A 58 -0.43 9.09 -7.76
C HIS A 58 -1.27 9.03 -6.48
N ASN A 59 -2.17 8.06 -6.42
CA ASN A 59 -2.94 7.69 -5.26
C ASN A 59 -3.18 6.18 -5.29
N VAL A 60 -2.36 5.46 -4.52
CA VAL A 60 -2.38 3.99 -4.37
C VAL A 60 -2.85 3.60 -2.97
N ASP A 61 -3.95 4.22 -2.56
CA ASP A 61 -4.54 4.19 -1.22
C ASP A 61 -5.69 3.17 -1.08
N LYS A 62 -5.86 2.28 -2.05
CA LYS A 62 -6.86 1.21 -2.00
C LYS A 62 -6.16 -0.13 -2.12
N ALA A 63 -6.39 -1.01 -1.17
CA ALA A 63 -5.91 -2.37 -1.21
C ALA A 63 -7.02 -3.32 -0.75
N ALA A 64 -7.04 -4.52 -1.32
CA ALA A 64 -7.91 -5.60 -0.91
C ALA A 64 -7.07 -6.85 -0.65
N LEU A 65 -7.08 -7.32 0.59
CA LEU A 65 -6.56 -8.64 0.96
C LEU A 65 -7.75 -9.58 1.14
N VAL A 66 -8.02 -10.37 0.11
CA VAL A 66 -9.09 -11.36 0.09
C VAL A 66 -8.60 -12.64 0.74
N GLY A 67 -9.35 -13.10 1.75
CA GLY A 67 -9.04 -14.31 2.50
C GLY A 67 -9.00 -15.56 1.63
N GLY A 68 -8.04 -16.44 1.91
CA GLY A 68 -8.00 -17.80 1.40
C GLY A 68 -8.66 -18.79 2.37
N THR A 69 -8.41 -20.07 2.18
CA THR A 69 -8.86 -21.15 3.08
C THR A 69 -7.67 -22.00 3.48
N ALA A 70 -7.57 -22.35 4.76
CA ALA A 70 -6.51 -23.18 5.30
C ALA A 70 -7.08 -24.31 6.17
N LYS A 71 -6.36 -25.43 6.23
CA LYS A 71 -6.59 -26.53 7.16
C LYS A 71 -5.40 -26.61 8.12
N PRO A 72 -5.41 -25.85 9.23
CA PRO A 72 -4.35 -25.90 10.23
C PRO A 72 -4.47 -27.18 11.07
N GLU A 73 -3.34 -27.81 11.37
CA GLU A 73 -3.25 -29.01 12.21
C GLU A 73 -2.03 -28.89 13.15
N PHE A 74 -2.01 -29.61 14.27
CA PHE A 74 -0.82 -29.60 15.13
C PHE A 74 0.40 -30.10 14.36
N GLY A 75 1.50 -29.35 14.41
CA GLY A 75 2.74 -29.65 13.68
C GLY A 75 2.72 -29.20 12.21
N GLY A 76 1.66 -28.54 11.72
CA GLY A 76 1.63 -28.00 10.36
C GLY A 76 0.22 -27.73 9.85
N GLY A 77 -0.11 -28.34 8.71
CA GLY A 77 -1.35 -28.11 7.97
C GLY A 77 -1.08 -27.68 6.53
N MET A 78 -2.11 -27.22 5.84
CA MET A 78 -1.98 -26.78 4.45
C MET A 78 -2.90 -25.61 4.12
N ILE A 79 -2.45 -24.78 3.18
CA ILE A 79 -3.30 -23.80 2.49
C ILE A 79 -4.09 -24.56 1.43
N ILE A 80 -5.42 -24.51 1.53
CA ILE A 80 -6.35 -25.12 0.55
C ILE A 80 -6.58 -24.17 -0.61
N GLN A 81 -6.77 -22.89 -0.31
CA GLN A 81 -6.98 -21.83 -1.28
C GLN A 81 -6.08 -20.65 -0.91
N PRO A 82 -5.25 -20.16 -1.85
CA PRO A 82 -4.39 -19.02 -1.58
C PRO A 82 -5.21 -17.76 -1.30
N GLN A 83 -4.62 -16.86 -0.52
CA GLN A 83 -5.11 -15.50 -0.38
C GLN A 83 -4.93 -14.75 -1.71
N TYR A 84 -5.64 -13.65 -1.90
CA TYR A 84 -5.47 -12.77 -3.06
C TYR A 84 -5.28 -11.32 -2.59
N PHE A 85 -4.16 -10.71 -2.98
CA PHE A 85 -3.82 -9.34 -2.66
C PHE A 85 -3.92 -8.48 -3.92
N LEU A 86 -4.76 -7.46 -3.87
CA LEU A 86 -4.92 -6.49 -4.95
C LEU A 86 -4.63 -5.08 -4.46
N ILE A 87 -3.68 -4.40 -5.09
CA ILE A 87 -3.49 -2.95 -4.93
C ILE A 87 -4.22 -2.20 -6.05
N VAL A 88 -4.96 -1.15 -5.71
CA VAL A 88 -5.78 -0.35 -6.62
C VAL A 88 -5.43 1.11 -6.47
N GLY A 89 -5.44 1.84 -7.58
CA GLY A 89 -5.17 3.28 -7.51
C GLY A 89 -4.99 3.94 -8.86
N ARG A 90 -4.40 5.13 -8.82
CA ARG A 90 -3.87 5.77 -10.02
C ARG A 90 -2.43 6.16 -9.84
N ALA A 91 -1.67 6.13 -10.92
CA ALA A 91 -0.31 6.63 -10.96
C ALA A 91 0.01 7.09 -12.38
N ILE A 92 0.73 8.19 -12.53
CA ILE A 92 1.30 8.55 -13.83
C ILE A 92 2.22 7.41 -14.28
N ASN A 93 1.95 6.85 -15.45
CA ASN A 93 2.73 5.75 -16.02
C ASN A 93 3.50 6.16 -17.31
N GLN A 94 3.28 7.38 -17.78
CA GLN A 94 3.91 7.95 -18.97
C GLN A 94 4.18 9.44 -18.74
N ILE A 95 5.36 9.91 -19.12
CA ILE A 95 5.76 11.32 -18.99
C ILE A 95 6.36 11.79 -20.31
N LEU A 96 5.93 12.97 -20.76
CA LEU A 96 6.60 13.66 -21.85
C LEU A 96 7.74 14.50 -21.26
N THR A 97 8.98 14.18 -21.60
CA THR A 97 10.17 14.92 -21.21
C THR A 97 10.71 15.72 -22.39
N GLU A 98 11.08 16.98 -22.17
CA GLU A 98 11.74 17.80 -23.18
C GLU A 98 13.23 17.44 -23.27
N CYS A 99 13.73 17.26 -24.49
CA CYS A 99 15.14 16.98 -24.76
C CYS A 99 15.59 17.87 -25.94
N GLY A 100 16.03 19.09 -25.63
CA GLY A 100 16.35 20.09 -26.64
C GLY A 100 15.10 20.56 -27.40
N THR A 101 15.05 20.34 -28.71
CA THR A 101 13.89 20.69 -29.56
C THR A 101 12.87 19.56 -29.73
N GLU A 102 13.14 18.39 -29.16
CA GLU A 102 12.29 17.20 -29.29
C GLU A 102 11.68 16.82 -27.94
N SER A 103 10.52 16.18 -27.99
CA SER A 103 9.89 15.60 -26.81
C SER A 103 10.01 14.08 -26.86
N LYS A 104 10.41 13.47 -25.75
CA LYS A 104 10.53 12.03 -25.58
C LYS A 104 9.45 11.54 -24.62
N LEU A 105 8.75 10.47 -24.98
CA LEU A 105 7.81 9.80 -24.10
C LEU A 105 8.54 8.72 -23.28
N GLU A 106 8.58 8.92 -21.97
CA GLU A 106 9.16 8.01 -20.97
C GLU A 106 8.05 7.15 -20.35
N TYR A 107 8.31 5.86 -20.14
CA TYR A 107 7.35 4.92 -19.55
C TYR A 107 7.81 4.50 -18.15
N ILE A 108 6.86 4.45 -17.22
CA ILE A 108 7.10 4.13 -15.82
C ILE A 108 6.50 2.75 -15.54
N PRO A 109 7.28 1.79 -15.01
CA PRO A 109 6.84 0.42 -14.77
C PRO A 109 6.02 0.32 -13.47
N VAL A 110 4.91 1.05 -13.38
CA VAL A 110 4.04 1.13 -12.18
C VAL A 110 3.64 -0.26 -11.68
N SER A 111 3.27 -1.16 -12.59
CA SER A 111 2.86 -2.53 -12.26
C SER A 111 3.96 -3.30 -11.52
N ILE A 112 5.18 -3.23 -12.05
CA ILE A 112 6.36 -3.91 -11.50
C ILE A 112 6.68 -3.33 -10.12
N ILE A 113 6.73 -2.00 -10.00
CA ILE A 113 6.98 -1.31 -8.73
C ILE A 113 5.97 -1.75 -7.67
N CYS A 114 4.69 -1.77 -8.01
CA CYS A 114 3.63 -2.17 -7.09
C CYS A 114 3.72 -3.65 -6.69
N LEU A 115 3.92 -4.57 -7.63
CA LEU A 115 4.00 -6.01 -7.36
C LEU A 115 5.24 -6.38 -6.54
N ASP A 116 6.40 -5.80 -6.86
CA ASP A 116 7.64 -6.03 -6.12
C ASP A 116 7.54 -5.47 -4.69
N THR A 117 6.92 -4.30 -4.54
CA THR A 117 6.69 -3.70 -3.22
C THR A 117 5.76 -4.56 -2.37
N GLN A 118 4.66 -5.06 -2.92
CA GLN A 118 3.77 -6.01 -2.23
C GLN A 118 4.55 -7.21 -1.68
N ARG A 119 5.33 -7.88 -2.54
CA ARG A 119 6.13 -9.06 -2.14
C ARG A 119 7.15 -8.70 -1.05
N LYS A 120 7.88 -7.60 -1.22
CA LYS A 120 8.90 -7.14 -0.27
C LYS A 120 8.31 -6.86 1.11
N ILE A 121 7.16 -6.19 1.18
CA ILE A 121 6.51 -5.85 2.45
C ILE A 121 5.97 -7.11 3.12
N LEU A 122 5.27 -7.99 2.40
CA LEU A 122 4.74 -9.21 3.00
C LEU A 122 5.84 -10.15 3.47
N ALA A 123 6.98 -10.22 2.77
CA ALA A 123 8.15 -10.99 3.21
C ALA A 123 8.71 -10.49 4.56
N GLY A 124 8.63 -9.17 4.80
CA GLY A 124 9.06 -8.57 6.07
C GLY A 124 8.05 -8.77 7.22
N ILE A 125 6.76 -8.90 6.91
CA ILE A 125 5.69 -9.08 7.90
C ILE A 125 5.53 -10.55 8.29
N PHE A 126 5.50 -11.46 7.30
CA PHE A 126 5.11 -12.85 7.49
C PHE A 126 6.30 -13.81 7.36
N ARG A 127 6.59 -14.53 8.44
CA ARG A 127 7.66 -15.55 8.48
C ARG A 127 7.23 -16.90 7.91
N ASN A 128 5.94 -17.20 7.91
CA ASN A 128 5.39 -18.53 7.61
C ASN A 128 4.41 -18.53 6.43
N LEU A 129 4.42 -17.46 5.62
CA LEU A 129 3.61 -17.35 4.40
C LEU A 129 4.53 -17.54 3.19
N ASN A 130 4.28 -18.55 2.36
CA ASN A 130 4.98 -18.71 1.11
C ASN A 130 4.37 -17.79 0.05
N LEU A 131 5.10 -16.73 -0.31
CA LEU A 131 4.65 -15.70 -1.26
C LEU A 131 4.49 -16.18 -2.71
N ASN A 132 4.89 -17.42 -3.02
CA ASN A 132 4.72 -18.00 -4.35
C ASN A 132 3.48 -18.88 -4.46
N SER A 133 3.05 -19.51 -3.37
CA SER A 133 1.95 -20.49 -3.38
C SER A 133 0.75 -20.10 -2.53
N ASP A 134 0.97 -19.38 -1.42
CA ASP A 134 -0.05 -19.18 -0.39
C ASP A 134 -0.83 -17.88 -0.61
N ILE A 135 -0.33 -17.01 -1.48
CA ILE A 135 -0.94 -15.75 -1.82
C ILE A 135 -0.65 -15.38 -3.29
N GLN A 136 -1.67 -14.87 -3.96
CA GLN A 136 -1.59 -14.30 -5.30
C GLN A 136 -1.53 -12.79 -5.21
N PHE A 137 -0.66 -12.17 -6.01
CA PHE A 137 -0.49 -10.72 -6.04
C PHE A 137 -1.01 -10.16 -7.36
N ASP A 138 -1.72 -9.05 -7.27
CA ASP A 138 -2.28 -8.37 -8.42
C ASP A 138 -2.28 -6.85 -8.21
N TYR A 139 -2.52 -6.13 -9.31
CA TYR A 139 -2.60 -4.68 -9.30
C TYR A 139 -3.67 -4.21 -10.30
N ALA A 140 -4.42 -3.19 -9.89
CA ALA A 140 -5.33 -2.43 -10.74
C ALA A 140 -5.01 -0.93 -10.58
N VAL A 141 -3.76 -0.58 -10.81
CA VAL A 141 -3.29 0.81 -10.82
C VAL A 141 -3.27 1.30 -12.27
N GLN A 142 -4.10 2.31 -12.56
CA GLN A 142 -4.27 2.85 -13.90
C GLN A 142 -3.70 4.26 -14.01
N SER A 143 -3.46 4.74 -15.24
CA SER A 143 -3.05 6.13 -15.42
C SER A 143 -4.12 7.09 -14.87
N GLY A 144 -3.66 8.17 -14.24
CA GLY A 144 -4.49 9.36 -14.06
C GLY A 144 -4.84 9.98 -15.41
N LYS A 145 -5.91 10.81 -15.47
CA LYS A 145 -6.11 11.68 -16.62
C LYS A 145 -4.95 12.66 -16.68
N VAL A 146 -4.13 12.56 -17.71
CA VAL A 146 -3.18 13.60 -18.10
C VAL A 146 -4.04 14.73 -18.68
N ILE A 147 -4.08 15.89 -18.01
CA ILE A 147 -4.67 17.11 -18.58
C ILE A 147 -3.54 17.83 -19.30
#